data_AF-A0A521GBH0-F1
#
_entry.id   AF-A0A521GBH0-F1
#
_cell.length_a   1.000
_cell.length_b   1.000
_cell.length_c   1.000
_cell.angle_alpha   90.00
_cell.angle_beta   90.00
_cell.angle_gamma   90.00
#
_symmetry.space_group_name_H-M   'P 1'
#
loop_
_entity.id
_entity.type
_entity.pdbx_description
1 polymer ?
#
loop_
_entity_poly.entity_id
_entity_poly.type
_entity_poly.pdbx_seq_one_letter_code
_entity_poly.pdbx_strand_id
1 'polypeptide(L)'
;MPGAKPLVSKRLKDFLESEDETISLPRLDEFDRFIFLNELTVNKLAFFRDMDMMLIILSNRMVINRQLSAYRFLDKATDDQLQEYTISATGVHWPQLDADLSLRGFLIEEALGRFSQNQPRTQAA
;
A
#
# COMPACT_ATOMS: atom_id res chain seq x y z
N MET A 1 7.50 34.26 24.80
CA MET A 1 6.08 34.35 24.42
C MET A 1 5.38 33.12 24.95
N PRO A 2 4.24 33.22 25.67
CA PRO A 2 3.55 32.04 26.17
C PRO A 2 2.91 31.29 25.00
N GLY A 3 3.32 30.04 24.79
CA GLY A 3 2.82 29.19 23.72
C GLY A 3 1.30 29.01 23.82
N ALA A 4 0.61 29.18 22.69
CA ALA A 4 -0.83 28.97 22.61
C ALA A 4 -1.15 27.53 23.03
N LYS A 5 -1.97 27.37 24.08
CA LYS A 5 -2.50 26.07 24.47
C LYS A 5 -3.42 25.59 23.33
N PRO A 6 -3.16 24.43 22.70
CA PRO A 6 -4.02 23.94 21.64
C PRO A 6 -5.45 23.76 22.18
N LEU A 7 -6.43 24.22 21.41
CA LEU A 7 -7.84 24.13 21.77
C LEU A 7 -8.32 22.70 21.51
N VAL A 8 -8.00 21.82 22.43
CA VAL A 8 -8.41 20.42 22.38
C VAL A 8 -9.87 20.32 22.82
N SER A 9 -10.72 19.70 22.00
CA SER A 9 -12.15 19.53 22.29
C SER A 9 -12.35 18.75 23.60
N LYS A 10 -13.46 19.02 24.30
CA LYS A 10 -13.77 18.35 25.57
C LYS A 10 -13.75 16.83 25.45
N ARG A 11 -14.28 16.29 24.33
CA ARG A 11 -14.23 14.84 24.03
C ARG A 11 -12.81 14.29 23.93
N LEU A 12 -11.88 15.05 23.35
CA LEU A 12 -10.49 14.60 23.20
C LEU A 12 -9.71 14.74 24.51
N LYS A 13 -10.07 15.69 25.38
CA LYS A 13 -9.53 15.75 26.76
C LYS A 13 -10.03 14.59 27.61
N ASP A 14 -11.34 14.33 27.58
CA ASP A 14 -11.96 13.22 28.31
C ASP A 14 -11.38 11.86 27.85
N PHE A 15 -11.04 11.73 26.57
CA PHE A 15 -10.38 10.55 25.99
C PHE A 15 -8.89 10.40 26.40
N LEU A 16 -8.17 11.49 26.63
CA LEU A 16 -6.75 11.47 27.04
C LEU A 16 -6.59 11.31 28.56
N GLU A 17 -7.57 11.75 29.34
CA GLU A 17 -7.58 11.72 30.82
C GLU A 17 -8.18 10.42 31.38
N SER A 18 -8.75 9.54 30.55
CA SER A 18 -9.20 8.21 30.99
C SER A 18 -8.00 7.26 31.15
N GLU A 19 -7.49 7.14 32.38
CA GLU A 19 -6.30 6.34 32.73
C GLU A 19 -6.48 4.81 32.71
N ASP A 20 -7.57 4.25 32.15
CA ASP A 20 -7.84 2.80 32.28
C ASP A 20 -8.32 2.09 31.01
N GLU A 21 -8.33 2.75 29.84
CA GLU A 21 -8.38 2.00 28.59
C GLU A 21 -6.96 1.98 28.03
N THR A 22 -6.29 0.84 28.23
CA THR A 22 -5.16 0.46 27.39
C THR A 22 -5.61 0.71 25.96
N ILE A 23 -5.13 1.79 25.34
CA ILE A 23 -5.40 2.08 23.95
C ILE A 23 -4.86 0.87 23.21
N SER A 24 -5.76 -0.06 22.88
CA SER A 24 -5.48 -1.11 21.93
C SER A 24 -5.35 -0.40 20.60
N LEU A 25 -4.18 0.21 20.37
CA LEU A 25 -3.72 0.53 19.03
C LEU A 25 -4.08 -0.73 18.22
N PRO A 26 -4.84 -0.62 17.12
CA PRO A 26 -5.15 -1.78 16.31
C PRO A 26 -3.83 -2.51 16.12
N ARG A 27 -3.75 -3.78 16.57
CA ARG A 27 -2.49 -4.53 16.56
C ARG A 27 -1.90 -4.36 15.18
N LEU A 28 -0.88 -3.51 15.07
CA LEU A 28 -0.22 -3.27 13.80
C LEU A 28 0.33 -4.63 13.41
N ASP A 29 -0.17 -5.15 12.30
CA ASP A 29 0.32 -6.42 11.83
C ASP A 29 1.79 -6.29 11.40
N GLU A 30 2.41 -7.40 11.05
CA GLU A 30 3.83 -7.37 10.66
C GLU A 30 4.07 -6.50 9.42
N PHE A 31 3.09 -6.40 8.51
CA PHE A 31 3.19 -5.55 7.32
C PHE A 31 3.01 -4.08 7.68
N ASP A 32 2.07 -3.72 8.54
CA ASP A 32 1.86 -2.33 8.96
C ASP A 32 3.10 -1.79 9.68
N ARG A 33 3.70 -2.61 10.57
CA ARG A 33 4.97 -2.28 11.23
C ARG A 33 6.11 -2.15 10.22
N PHE A 34 6.20 -3.06 9.26
CA PHE A 34 7.22 -3.00 8.22
C PHE A 34 7.07 -1.74 7.36
N ILE A 35 5.85 -1.40 6.95
CA ILE A 35 5.58 -0.19 6.17
C ILE A 35 5.98 1.06 6.94
N PHE A 36 5.55 1.16 8.20
CA PHE A 36 5.83 2.32 9.05
C PHE A 36 7.33 2.48 9.36
N LEU A 37 7.99 1.42 9.83
CA LEU A 37 9.39 1.47 10.23
C LEU A 37 10.36 1.76 9.08
N ASN A 38 9.99 1.37 7.85
CA ASN A 38 10.81 1.62 6.67
C ASN A 38 10.37 2.86 5.89
N GLU A 39 9.41 3.63 6.40
CA GLU A 39 8.82 4.79 5.70
C GLU A 39 8.46 4.45 4.24
N LEU A 40 7.88 3.25 4.08
CA LEU A 40 7.64 2.66 2.78
C LEU A 40 6.43 3.33 2.14
N THR A 41 6.63 3.85 0.95
CA THR A 41 5.57 4.44 0.12
C THR A 41 5.72 3.96 -1.31
N VAL A 42 4.63 4.03 -2.07
CA VAL A 42 4.70 3.91 -3.52
C VAL A 42 5.30 5.22 -4.05
N ASN A 43 6.33 5.13 -4.88
CA ASN A 43 7.00 6.32 -5.45
C ASN A 43 6.58 6.54 -6.90
N LYS A 44 6.48 5.45 -7.68
CA LYS A 44 6.11 5.53 -9.09
C LYS A 44 5.55 4.21 -9.60
N LEU A 45 4.64 4.29 -10.55
CA LEU A 45 4.19 3.17 -11.36
C LEU A 45 4.69 3.31 -12.81
N ALA A 46 5.00 2.17 -13.43
CA ALA A 46 5.27 2.07 -14.85
C ALA A 46 4.45 0.94 -15.46
N PHE A 47 3.88 1.17 -16.64
CA PHE A 47 2.97 0.24 -17.31
C PHE A 47 3.53 -0.16 -18.67
N PHE A 48 3.49 -1.45 -18.95
CA PHE A 48 3.92 -2.07 -20.20
C PHE A 48 2.81 -3.00 -20.69
N ARG A 49 1.82 -2.43 -21.39
CA ARG A 49 0.62 -3.17 -21.80
C ARG A 49 0.93 -4.34 -22.73
N ASP A 50 1.87 -4.17 -23.65
CA ASP A 50 2.29 -5.22 -24.58
C ASP A 50 2.84 -6.46 -23.86
N MET A 51 3.29 -6.30 -22.61
CA MET A 51 3.84 -7.36 -21.77
C MET A 51 2.88 -7.76 -20.64
N ASP A 52 1.66 -7.21 -20.61
CA ASP A 52 0.71 -7.36 -19.50
C ASP A 52 1.37 -7.11 -18.14
N MET A 53 2.05 -5.97 -18.00
CA MET A 53 2.95 -5.72 -16.86
C MET A 53 2.79 -4.32 -16.26
N MET A 54 2.75 -4.29 -14.93
CA MET A 54 2.81 -3.10 -14.08
C MET A 54 3.96 -3.25 -13.10
N LEU A 55 4.85 -2.25 -13.08
CA LEU A 55 5.92 -2.14 -12.10
C LEU A 55 5.54 -1.12 -11.04
N ILE A 56 5.56 -1.53 -9.78
CA ILE A 56 5.41 -0.63 -8.62
C ILE A 56 6.81 -0.39 -8.03
N ILE A 57 7.29 0.84 -8.13
CA ILE A 57 8.56 1.27 -7.53
C ILE A 57 8.28 1.88 -6.16
N LEU A 58 8.89 1.30 -5.12
CA LEU A 58 8.76 1.77 -3.74
C LEU A 58 9.86 2.77 -3.35
N SER A 59 9.65 3.51 -2.26
CA SER A 59 10.60 4.51 -1.72
C SER A 59 11.98 3.93 -1.41
N ASN A 60 12.05 2.66 -1.01
CA ASN A 60 13.29 1.94 -0.73
C ASN A 60 13.95 1.30 -1.97
N ARG A 61 13.51 1.67 -3.19
CA ARG A 61 13.99 1.14 -4.48
C ARG A 61 13.61 -0.31 -4.77
N MET A 62 12.81 -0.97 -3.91
CA MET A 62 12.20 -2.24 -4.27
C MET A 62 11.26 -2.04 -5.47
N VAL A 63 11.27 -3.02 -6.37
CA VAL A 63 10.37 -3.07 -7.52
C VAL A 63 9.51 -4.32 -7.39
N ILE A 64 8.21 -4.13 -7.38
CA ILE A 64 7.21 -5.21 -7.40
C ILE A 64 6.64 -5.29 -8.80
N ASN A 65 6.60 -6.50 -9.37
CA ASN A 65 6.03 -6.75 -10.70
C ASN A 65 4.64 -7.40 -10.55
N ARG A 66 3.63 -6.86 -11.24
CA ARG A 66 2.29 -7.42 -11.33
C ARG A 66 1.79 -7.44 -12.76
N GLN A 67 0.87 -8.37 -13.04
CA GLN A 67 0.13 -8.36 -14.29
C GLN A 67 -0.90 -7.24 -14.27
N LEU A 68 -1.10 -6.57 -15.40
CA LEU A 68 -2.17 -5.56 -15.54
C LEU A 68 -3.54 -6.25 -15.52
N SER A 69 -3.64 -7.38 -16.21
CA SER A 69 -4.83 -8.23 -16.31
C SER A 69 -5.31 -8.80 -14.97
N ALA A 70 -4.43 -8.85 -13.96
CA ALA A 70 -4.80 -9.23 -12.58
C ALA A 70 -5.81 -8.23 -11.97
N TYR A 71 -5.84 -6.99 -12.47
CA TYR A 71 -6.75 -5.94 -12.04
C TYR A 71 -7.69 -5.58 -13.19
N ARG A 72 -8.93 -6.08 -13.13
CA ARG A 72 -9.95 -5.92 -14.20
C ARG A 72 -10.16 -4.46 -14.64
N PHE A 73 -9.98 -3.50 -13.74
CA PHE A 73 -10.13 -2.07 -14.04
C PHE A 73 -8.91 -1.47 -14.75
N LEU A 74 -7.70 -2.01 -14.52
CA LEU A 74 -6.48 -1.58 -15.22
C LEU A 74 -6.38 -2.22 -16.61
N ASP A 75 -6.82 -3.47 -16.75
CA ASP A 75 -6.89 -4.19 -18.03
C ASP A 75 -7.70 -3.43 -19.09
N LYS A 76 -8.78 -2.77 -18.65
CA LYS A 76 -9.73 -2.04 -19.51
C LYS A 76 -9.47 -0.54 -19.61
N ALA A 77 -8.54 0.00 -18.83
CA ALA A 77 -8.24 1.41 -18.82
C ALA A 77 -7.62 1.85 -20.16
N THR A 78 -7.74 3.11 -20.56
CA THR A 78 -6.90 3.67 -21.63
C THR A 78 -5.49 3.97 -21.10
N ASP A 79 -4.54 4.24 -21.99
CA ASP A 79 -3.18 4.63 -21.55
C ASP A 79 -3.19 5.94 -20.76
N ASP A 80 -3.99 6.91 -21.19
CA ASP A 80 -4.17 8.18 -20.47
C ASP A 80 -4.74 7.92 -19.07
N GLN A 81 -5.76 7.07 -18.95
CA GLN A 81 -6.33 6.69 -17.65
C GLN A 81 -5.30 6.00 -16.76
N LEU A 82 -4.44 5.13 -17.30
CA LEU A 82 -3.40 4.48 -16.51
C LEU A 82 -2.36 5.46 -15.96
N GLN A 83 -2.03 6.51 -16.72
CA GLN A 83 -1.05 7.53 -16.31
C GLN A 83 -1.62 8.56 -15.34
N GLU A 84 -2.94 8.76 -15.32
CA GLU A 84 -3.63 9.68 -14.42
C GLU A 84 -3.93 9.09 -13.04
N TYR A 85 -2.90 8.56 -12.37
CA TYR A 85 -2.98 8.14 -10.99
C TYR A 85 -2.46 9.18 -10.01
N THR A 86 -2.88 9.05 -8.77
CA THR A 86 -2.37 9.82 -7.64
C THR A 86 -1.82 8.86 -6.59
N ILE A 87 -0.67 9.22 -6.01
CA ILE A 87 -0.05 8.45 -4.94
C ILE A 87 -0.51 9.03 -3.60
N SER A 88 -0.91 8.15 -2.69
CA SER A 88 -1.20 8.47 -1.30
C SER A 88 -0.19 7.80 -0.37
N ALA A 89 -0.24 8.13 0.92
CA ALA A 89 0.62 7.50 1.92
C ALA A 89 0.42 5.98 2.01
N THR A 90 -0.76 5.48 1.63
CA THR A 90 -1.16 4.07 1.80
C THR A 90 -1.28 3.31 0.48
N GLY A 91 -1.10 3.95 -0.68
CA GLY A 91 -1.28 3.30 -1.96
C GLY A 91 -1.39 4.24 -3.16
N VAL A 92 -2.17 3.81 -4.14
CA VAL A 92 -2.39 4.48 -5.43
C VAL A 92 -3.88 4.53 -5.72
N HIS A 93 -4.34 5.70 -6.18
CA HIS A 93 -5.72 5.95 -6.54
C HIS A 93 -5.80 6.43 -7.99
N TRP A 94 -6.75 5.89 -8.76
CA TRP A 94 -7.10 6.33 -10.10
C TRP A 94 -8.49 7.00 -10.07
N PRO A 95 -8.57 8.35 -10.05
CA PRO A 95 -9.84 9.06 -9.91
C PRO A 95 -10.84 8.75 -11.03
N GLN A 96 -10.36 8.62 -12.27
CA GLN A 96 -11.22 8.34 -13.42
C GLN A 96 -11.78 6.91 -13.42
N LEU A 97 -11.10 5.98 -12.74
CA LEU A 97 -11.48 4.57 -12.68
C LEU A 97 -12.24 4.21 -11.40
N ASP A 98 -12.38 5.16 -10.46
CA ASP A 98 -12.91 4.94 -9.10
C ASP A 98 -12.26 3.71 -8.44
N ALA A 99 -10.92 3.64 -8.54
CA ALA A 99 -10.15 2.47 -8.16
C ALA A 99 -8.96 2.81 -7.28
N ASP A 100 -8.73 1.95 -6.28
CA ASP A 100 -7.65 2.06 -5.31
C ASP A 100 -6.87 0.76 -5.20
N LEU A 101 -5.55 0.88 -5.13
CA LEU A 101 -4.64 -0.22 -4.81
C LEU A 101 -3.76 0.15 -3.62
N SER A 102 -3.77 -0.69 -2.60
CA SER A 102 -3.01 -0.43 -1.37
C SER A 102 -1.58 -0.96 -1.45
N LEU A 103 -0.63 -0.21 -0.87
CA LEU A 103 0.76 -0.65 -0.66
C LEU A 103 0.82 -1.95 0.12
N ARG A 104 -0.02 -2.08 1.16
CA ARG A 104 -0.14 -3.30 1.95
C ARG A 104 -0.53 -4.50 1.09
N GLY A 105 -1.49 -4.33 0.18
CA GLY A 105 -1.90 -5.36 -0.78
C GLY A 105 -0.73 -5.82 -1.65
N PHE A 106 0.02 -4.88 -2.22
CA PHE A 106 1.21 -5.21 -3.04
C PHE A 106 2.25 -6.03 -2.27
N LEU A 107 2.53 -5.66 -1.01
CA LEU A 107 3.52 -6.35 -0.18
C LEU A 107 3.09 -7.76 0.23
N ILE A 108 1.80 -7.95 0.55
CA ILE A 108 1.26 -9.27 0.89
C ILE A 108 1.36 -10.21 -0.31
N GLU A 109 0.90 -9.75 -1.48
CA GLU A 109 0.99 -10.53 -2.72
C GLU A 109 2.45 -10.87 -3.06
N GLU A 110 3.39 -9.97 -2.77
CA GLU A 110 4.81 -10.18 -3.04
C GLU A 110 5.40 -11.24 -2.11
N ALA A 111 5.04 -11.20 -0.83
CA ALA A 111 5.41 -12.23 0.12
C ALA A 111 4.83 -13.59 -0.31
N LEU A 112 3.54 -13.66 -0.63
CA LEU A 112 2.86 -14.88 -1.08
C LEU A 112 3.44 -15.43 -2.39
N GLY A 113 3.71 -14.58 -3.37
CA GLY A 113 4.30 -14.98 -4.65
C GLY A 113 5.69 -15.60 -4.50
N ARG A 114 6.52 -15.10 -3.57
CA ARG A 114 7.82 -15.70 -3.25
C ARG A 114 7.71 -17.08 -2.62
N PHE A 115 6.66 -17.34 -1.84
CA PHE A 115 6.43 -18.67 -1.29
C PHE A 115 6.08 -19.70 -2.37
N SER A 116 5.35 -19.31 -3.42
CA SER A 116 5.04 -20.20 -4.54
C SER A 116 6.26 -20.51 -5.44
N GLN A 117 7.23 -19.60 -5.53
CA GLN A 117 8.45 -19.81 -6.33
C GLN A 117 9.52 -20.66 -5.63
N ASN A 118 9.44 -20.81 -4.30
CA ASN A 118 10.42 -21.54 -3.50
C ASN A 118 10.06 -23.01 -3.22
N GLN A 119 9.06 -23.58 -3.91
CA GLN A 119 8.87 -25.03 -3.86
C GLN A 119 9.83 -25.70 -4.85
N PRO A 120 10.70 -26.64 -4.41
CA PRO A 120 11.52 -27.39 -5.34
C PRO A 120 10.59 -28.11 -6.31
N ARG A 121 10.79 -27.85 -7.61
CA ARG A 121 10.18 -28.66 -8.66
C ARG A 121 10.65 -30.09 -8.44
N THR A 122 9.85 -30.91 -7.78
CA THR A 122 10.05 -32.36 -7.75
C THR A 122 10.02 -32.81 -9.20
N GLN A 123 11.19 -33.11 -9.75
CA GLN A 123 11.30 -33.78 -11.04
C GLN A 123 10.67 -35.17 -10.86
N ALA A 124 9.48 -35.36 -11.42
CA ALA A 124 8.97 -36.69 -11.66
C ALA A 124 9.67 -37.22 -12.91
N ALA A 125 10.42 -38.30 -12.70
CA ALA A 125 11.14 -39.09 -13.70
C ALA A 125 10.20 -39.87 -14.62
#